data_AF-A0A966SMQ7-F1
#
_entry.id   AF-A0A966SMQ7-F1
#
_cell.length_a   1.000
_cell.length_b   1.000
_cell.length_c   1.000
_cell.angle_alpha   90.00
_cell.angle_beta   90.00
_cell.angle_gamma   90.00
#
_symmetry.space_group_name_H-M   'P 1'
#
loop_
_entity.id
_entity.type
_entity.pdbx_description
1 polymer ?
#
loop_
_entity_poly.entity_id
_entity_poly.type
_entity_poly.pdbx_seq_one_letter_code
_entity_poly.pdbx_strand_id
1 'polypeptide(L)'
;MRKAQRFSLESISNRPKEKVSHRIVINGIAGIGKTSLAAQFPSPVFIQSRGESGLQVLESAGICSAPIMPFEHDGKTFYEAQSYEDVADAIDWLAMNDHPYKTLCIDVLNGVEKLIHESVCNSQFGGDWGDKGFSSFMRGYEVSIP
;
A
#
# COMPACT_ATOMS: atom_id res chain seq x y z
N MET A 1 -26.93 17.43 -41.45
CA MET A 1 -27.44 16.20 -40.80
C MET A 1 -26.28 15.40 -40.23
N ARG A 2 -26.23 15.13 -38.92
CA ARG A 2 -25.21 14.23 -38.34
C ARG A 2 -25.51 12.79 -38.79
N LYS A 3 -24.48 12.09 -39.30
CA LYS A 3 -24.57 10.66 -39.68
C LYS A 3 -25.13 9.84 -38.50
N ALA A 4 -25.94 8.83 -38.84
CA ALA A 4 -26.50 7.85 -37.92
C ALA A 4 -25.46 7.27 -36.95
N GLN A 5 -25.88 6.96 -35.73
CA GLN A 5 -25.03 6.40 -34.67
C GLN A 5 -24.25 5.18 -35.17
N ARG A 6 -22.92 5.19 -34.92
CA ARG A 6 -22.00 4.11 -35.31
C ARG A 6 -21.82 3.04 -34.22
N PHE A 7 -22.73 2.97 -33.26
CA PHE A 7 -22.67 2.04 -32.12
C PHE A 7 -24.09 1.71 -31.67
N SER A 8 -24.31 0.52 -31.09
CA SER A 8 -25.54 0.16 -30.39
C SER A 8 -25.26 0.02 -28.89
N LEU A 9 -26.24 0.35 -28.04
CA LEU A 9 -26.12 0.17 -26.59
C LEU A 9 -25.89 -1.32 -26.23
N GLU A 10 -26.51 -2.22 -26.99
CA GLU A 10 -26.33 -3.67 -26.84
C GLU A 10 -24.91 -4.15 -27.15
N SER A 11 -24.18 -3.42 -28.02
CA SER A 11 -22.78 -3.74 -28.35
C SER A 11 -21.78 -3.30 -27.28
N ILE A 12 -22.23 -2.55 -26.27
CA ILE A 12 -21.39 -2.15 -25.14
C ILE A 12 -21.12 -3.39 -24.29
N SER A 13 -19.89 -3.88 -24.38
CA SER A 13 -19.44 -5.05 -23.65
C SER A 13 -18.05 -4.81 -23.06
N ASN A 14 -17.78 -5.49 -21.95
CA ASN A 14 -16.42 -5.59 -21.46
C ASN A 14 -15.61 -6.41 -22.46
N ARG A 15 -14.49 -5.84 -22.92
CA ARG A 15 -13.54 -6.59 -23.75
C ARG A 15 -12.94 -7.74 -22.94
N PRO A 16 -12.45 -8.81 -23.60
CA PRO A 16 -11.65 -9.84 -22.95
C PRO A 16 -10.55 -9.15 -22.14
N LYS A 17 -10.56 -9.38 -20.83
CA LYS A 17 -9.54 -8.82 -19.95
C LYS A 17 -8.40 -9.82 -19.88
N GLU A 18 -7.20 -9.38 -20.26
CA GLU A 18 -6.00 -10.11 -19.85
C GLU A 18 -5.87 -10.00 -18.33
N LYS A 19 -5.41 -11.09 -17.70
CA LYS A 19 -5.22 -11.14 -16.26
C LYS A 19 -3.88 -10.47 -15.93
N VAL A 20 -3.88 -9.15 -15.85
CA VAL A 20 -2.73 -8.34 -15.48
C VAL A 20 -2.96 -7.68 -14.12
N SER A 21 -1.94 -7.72 -13.27
CA SER A 21 -1.94 -7.00 -12.00
C SER A 21 -1.44 -5.57 -12.25
N HIS A 22 -2.30 -4.58 -12.01
CA HIS A 22 -1.95 -3.18 -12.17
C HIS A 22 -1.29 -2.63 -10.90
N ARG A 23 -0.22 -1.86 -11.06
CA ARG A 23 0.36 -1.04 -10.00
C ARG A 23 -0.13 0.40 -10.19
N ILE A 24 -0.77 0.96 -9.17
CA ILE A 24 -1.39 2.29 -9.22
C ILE A 24 -0.82 3.11 -8.06
N VAL A 25 -0.35 4.32 -8.35
CA VAL A 25 0.03 5.31 -7.34
C VAL A 25 -1.01 6.42 -7.34
N ILE A 26 -1.65 6.64 -6.19
CA ILE A 26 -2.62 7.72 -6.00
C ILE A 26 -1.96 8.78 -5.12
N ASN A 27 -1.61 9.92 -5.71
CA ASN A 27 -0.99 11.04 -5.00
C ASN A 27 -1.94 12.24 -4.91
N GLY A 28 -1.89 12.95 -3.79
CA GLY A 28 -2.68 14.14 -3.54
C GLY A 28 -2.61 14.57 -2.07
N ILE A 29 -3.07 15.79 -1.81
CA ILE A 29 -3.08 16.38 -0.47
C ILE A 29 -3.90 15.57 0.54
N ALA A 30 -3.66 15.78 1.84
CA ALA A 30 -4.47 15.18 2.90
C ALA A 30 -5.96 15.54 2.72
N GLY A 31 -6.86 14.60 3.03
CA GLY A 31 -8.31 14.82 2.94
C GLY A 31 -8.91 14.79 1.52
N ILE A 32 -8.12 14.67 0.44
CA ILE A 32 -8.64 14.61 -0.94
C ILE A 32 -9.42 13.31 -1.27
N GLY A 33 -9.44 12.34 -0.34
CA GLY A 33 -10.18 11.08 -0.50
C GLY A 33 -9.40 9.91 -1.08
N LYS A 34 -8.06 9.88 -0.96
CA LYS A 34 -7.21 8.78 -1.46
C LYS A 34 -7.59 7.43 -0.85
N THR A 35 -7.60 7.35 0.48
CA THR A 35 -7.95 6.16 1.25
C THR A 35 -9.39 5.72 0.96
N SER A 36 -10.34 6.68 0.93
CA SER A 36 -11.74 6.41 0.59
C SER A 36 -11.90 5.85 -0.82
N LEU A 37 -11.16 6.37 -1.80
CA LEU A 37 -11.15 5.85 -3.17
C LEU A 37 -10.59 4.43 -3.22
N ALA A 38 -9.46 4.17 -2.54
CA ALA A 38 -8.85 2.85 -2.47
C ALA A 38 -9.76 1.82 -1.77
N ALA A 39 -10.54 2.24 -0.77
CA ALA A 39 -11.51 1.39 -0.09
C ALA A 39 -12.69 0.96 -0.98
N GLN A 40 -12.89 1.61 -2.13
CA GLN A 40 -13.91 1.21 -3.13
C GLN A 40 -13.37 0.25 -4.19
N PHE A 41 -12.08 -0.11 -4.13
CA PHE A 41 -11.51 -1.05 -5.09
C PHE A 41 -12.07 -2.48 -4.89
N PRO A 42 -11.99 -3.36 -5.90
CA PRO A 42 -12.53 -4.71 -5.78
C PRO A 42 -11.85 -5.46 -4.61
N SER A 43 -12.65 -5.89 -3.63
CA SER A 43 -12.24 -6.67 -2.45
C SER A 43 -10.88 -6.22 -1.89
N PRO A 44 -10.78 -4.99 -1.35
CA PRO A 44 -9.51 -4.42 -0.95
C PRO A 44 -9.05 -5.00 0.38
N VAL A 45 -7.74 -4.97 0.61
CA VAL A 45 -7.10 -5.16 1.93
C VAL A 45 -6.01 -4.12 2.11
N PHE A 46 -5.90 -3.55 3.30
CA PHE A 46 -4.96 -2.48 3.60
C PHE A 46 -3.76 -2.98 4.40
N ILE A 47 -2.57 -2.51 4.03
CA ILE A 47 -1.41 -2.42 4.92
C ILE A 47 -1.23 -0.95 5.26
N GLN A 48 -1.38 -0.62 6.55
CA GLN A 48 -1.12 0.73 7.02
C GLN A 48 0.29 0.84 7.57
N SER A 49 1.01 1.89 7.18
CA SER A 49 2.33 2.17 7.73
C SER A 49 2.25 2.82 9.10
N ARG A 50 3.27 2.60 9.95
CA ARG A 50 3.39 3.21 11.28
C ARG A 50 3.07 4.72 11.29
N GLY A 51 2.11 5.12 12.11
CA GLY A 51 1.66 6.51 12.28
C GLY A 51 0.51 6.94 11.36
N GLU A 52 0.02 6.06 10.49
CA GLU A 52 -1.14 6.32 9.63
C GLU A 52 -2.43 5.76 10.24
N SER A 53 -3.38 6.65 10.53
CA SER A 53 -4.70 6.31 11.08
C SER A 53 -5.86 6.66 10.13
N GLY A 54 -5.53 6.93 8.86
CA GLY A 54 -6.49 7.48 7.88
C GLY A 54 -7.75 6.63 7.74
N LEU A 55 -7.62 5.31 7.62
CA LEU A 55 -8.76 4.42 7.45
C LEU A 55 -9.61 4.34 8.72
N GLN A 56 -9.01 4.24 9.90
CA GLN A 56 -9.74 4.19 11.18
C GLN A 56 -10.54 5.48 11.45
N VAL A 57 -9.97 6.64 11.10
CA VAL A 57 -10.65 7.93 11.20
C VAL A 57 -11.86 7.97 10.25
N LEU A 58 -11.69 7.50 9.02
CA LEU A 58 -12.77 7.45 8.03
C LEU A 58 -13.85 6.43 8.41
N GLU A 59 -13.48 5.30 9.00
CA GLU A 59 -14.40 4.30 9.54
C GLU A 59 -15.22 4.87 10.69
N SER A 60 -14.56 5.53 11.64
CA SER A 60 -15.22 6.19 12.78
C SER A 60 -16.17 7.29 12.35
N ALA A 61 -15.89 7.96 11.23
CA ALA A 61 -16.76 8.96 10.61
C ALA A 61 -17.85 8.35 9.70
N GLY A 62 -17.89 7.03 9.52
CA GLY A 62 -18.87 6.36 8.66
C GLY A 62 -18.70 6.64 7.16
N ILE A 63 -17.50 7.04 6.73
CA ILE A 63 -17.22 7.45 5.34
C ILE A 63 -16.90 6.22 4.47
N CYS A 64 -16.03 5.34 4.95
CA CYS A 64 -15.67 4.09 4.28
C CYS A 64 -15.16 3.07 5.29
N SER A 65 -15.17 1.79 4.93
CA SER A 65 -14.57 0.71 5.71
C SER A 65 -13.90 -0.30 4.79
N ALA A 66 -12.79 -0.86 5.25
CA ALA A 66 -12.05 -1.89 4.53
C ALA A 66 -11.20 -2.70 5.52
N PRO A 67 -10.94 -3.99 5.25
CA PRO A 67 -10.12 -4.82 6.12
C PRO A 67 -8.66 -4.36 6.11
N ILE A 68 -8.03 -4.42 7.28
CA ILE A 68 -6.63 -4.07 7.51
C ILE A 68 -5.88 -5.34 7.92
N MET A 69 -4.67 -5.54 7.38
CA MET A 69 -3.78 -6.64 7.80
C MET A 69 -3.41 -6.47 9.28
N PRO A 70 -3.64 -7.49 10.13
CA PRO A 70 -3.17 -7.48 11.51
C PRO A 70 -1.72 -7.97 11.60
N PHE A 71 -0.97 -7.39 12.54
CA PHE A 71 0.41 -7.76 12.86
C PHE A 71 0.52 -8.10 14.35
N GLU A 72 1.22 -9.17 14.69
CA GLU A 72 1.39 -9.61 16.08
C GLU A 72 2.80 -9.30 16.58
N HIS A 73 2.91 -8.46 17.61
CA HIS A 73 4.17 -8.12 18.26
C HIS A 73 4.03 -8.27 19.78
N ASP A 74 4.90 -9.03 20.42
CA ASP A 74 4.92 -9.25 21.88
C ASP A 74 3.55 -9.66 22.47
N GLY A 75 2.79 -10.48 21.73
CA GLY A 75 1.46 -10.95 22.13
C GLY A 75 0.35 -9.89 22.04
N LYS A 76 0.57 -8.83 21.26
CA LYS A 76 -0.42 -7.80 20.96
C LYS A 76 -0.63 -7.65 19.46
N THR A 77 -1.89 -7.48 19.07
CA THR A 77 -2.28 -7.17 17.70
C THR A 77 -2.16 -5.67 17.42
N PHE A 78 -1.51 -5.34 16.31
CA PHE A 78 -1.39 -4.01 15.74
C PHE A 78 -2.01 -4.01 14.34
N TYR A 79 -2.58 -2.87 13.94
CA TYR A 79 -3.13 -2.66 12.59
C TYR A 79 -2.29 -1.70 11.75
N GLU A 80 -1.10 -1.39 12.24
CA GLU A 80 -0.07 -0.62 11.54
C GLU A 80 1.20 -1.47 11.51
N ALA A 81 1.79 -1.63 10.34
CA ALA A 81 3.09 -2.28 10.18
C ALA A 81 4.16 -1.50 10.93
N GLN A 82 4.86 -2.16 11.84
CA GLN A 82 5.87 -1.58 12.71
C GLN A 82 7.28 -1.72 12.14
N SER A 83 7.49 -2.66 11.21
CA SER A 83 8.76 -2.92 10.54
C SER A 83 8.60 -3.19 9.05
N TYR A 84 9.71 -3.27 8.32
CA TYR A 84 9.68 -3.66 6.90
C TYR A 84 9.24 -5.12 6.74
N GLU A 85 9.64 -5.97 7.67
CA GLU A 85 9.35 -7.40 7.69
C GLU A 85 7.84 -7.64 7.80
N ASP A 86 7.10 -6.86 8.61
CA ASP A 86 5.63 -6.88 8.62
C ASP A 86 5.04 -6.69 7.21
N VAL A 87 5.55 -5.71 6.47
CA VAL A 87 5.07 -5.40 5.11
C VAL A 87 5.44 -6.52 4.13
N ALA A 88 6.69 -7.00 4.19
CA ALA A 88 7.19 -8.06 3.33
C ALA A 88 6.42 -9.38 3.55
N ASP A 89 6.27 -9.79 4.81
CA ASP A 89 5.57 -11.02 5.19
C ASP A 89 4.09 -10.97 4.79
N ALA A 90 3.43 -9.81 4.94
CA ALA A 90 2.05 -9.65 4.47
C ALA A 90 1.93 -9.77 2.94
N ILE A 91 2.87 -9.19 2.18
CA ILE A 91 2.90 -9.29 0.72
C ILE A 91 3.15 -10.75 0.29
N ASP A 92 4.12 -11.42 0.90
CA ASP A 92 4.45 -12.81 0.61
C ASP A 92 3.27 -13.73 0.96
N TRP A 93 2.61 -13.49 2.10
CA TRP A 93 1.42 -14.25 2.48
C TRP A 93 0.30 -14.09 1.44
N LEU A 94 0.00 -12.85 1.02
CA LEU A 94 -0.99 -12.58 -0.03
C LEU A 94 -0.57 -13.18 -1.40
N ALA A 95 0.72 -13.26 -1.68
CA ALA A 95 1.20 -13.83 -2.94
C ALA A 95 1.10 -15.38 -2.97
N MET A 96 1.23 -16.03 -1.82
CA MET A 96 1.39 -17.49 -1.73
C MET A 96 0.16 -18.24 -1.21
N ASN A 97 -0.79 -17.56 -0.57
CA ASN A 97 -1.94 -18.19 0.09
C ASN A 97 -3.27 -17.82 -0.59
N ASP A 98 -4.25 -18.71 -0.47
CA ASP A 98 -5.60 -18.45 -0.96
C ASP A 98 -6.33 -17.41 -0.09
N HIS A 99 -6.90 -16.40 -0.74
CA HIS A 99 -7.65 -15.34 -0.07
C HIS A 99 -8.70 -14.69 -0.99
N PRO A 100 -9.72 -14.02 -0.44
CA PRO A 100 -10.76 -13.36 -1.25
C PRO A 100 -10.35 -11.98 -1.80
N TYR A 101 -9.23 -11.42 -1.34
CA TYR A 101 -8.80 -10.06 -1.70
C TYR A 101 -8.35 -9.98 -3.16
N LYS A 102 -8.69 -8.87 -3.83
CA LYS A 102 -8.32 -8.60 -5.23
C LYS A 102 -7.46 -7.36 -5.40
N THR A 103 -7.34 -6.55 -4.35
CA THR A 103 -6.55 -5.33 -4.36
C THR A 103 -5.82 -5.18 -3.03
N LEU A 104 -4.48 -5.05 -3.08
CA LEU A 104 -3.68 -4.63 -1.95
C LEU A 104 -3.52 -3.11 -1.98
N CYS A 105 -3.90 -2.45 -0.89
CA CYS A 105 -3.77 -1.02 -0.69
C CYS A 105 -2.67 -0.75 0.35
N ILE A 106 -1.64 -0.01 -0.02
CA ILE A 106 -0.57 0.42 0.90
C ILE A 106 -0.80 1.89 1.23
N ASP A 107 -1.14 2.19 2.48
CA ASP A 107 -1.49 3.55 2.93
C ASP A 107 -0.68 3.92 4.19
N VAL A 108 0.45 4.66 4.11
CA VAL A 108 0.97 5.43 2.97
C VAL A 108 2.38 4.97 2.57
N LEU A 109 2.71 5.16 1.28
CA LEU A 109 4.01 4.77 0.72
C LEU A 109 5.22 5.37 1.47
N ASN A 110 5.15 6.64 1.87
CA ASN A 110 6.26 7.30 2.59
C ASN A 110 6.53 6.64 3.96
N GLY A 111 5.50 6.11 4.61
CA GLY A 111 5.67 5.38 5.86
C GLY A 111 6.41 4.06 5.63
N VAL A 112 6.06 3.32 4.57
CA VAL A 112 6.76 2.09 4.18
C VAL A 112 8.21 2.37 3.76
N GLU A 113 8.46 3.46 3.03
CA GLU A 113 9.83 3.90 2.67
C GLU A 113 10.70 4.08 3.93
N LYS A 114 10.14 4.71 4.98
CA LYS A 114 10.85 4.87 6.25
C LYS A 114 11.16 3.53 6.92
N LEU A 115 10.22 2.58 6.89
CA LEU A 115 10.45 1.23 7.43
C LEU A 115 11.56 0.48 6.68
N ILE A 116 11.62 0.64 5.34
CA ILE A 116 12.69 0.09 4.52
C ILE A 116 14.04 0.70 4.93
N HIS A 117 14.13 2.02 5.05
CA HIS A 117 15.36 2.68 5.48
C HIS A 117 15.80 2.23 6.87
N GLU A 118 14.87 2.03 7.81
CA GLU A 118 15.16 1.48 9.13
C GLU A 118 15.74 0.07 9.06
N SER A 119 15.15 -0.82 8.25
CA SER A 119 15.66 -2.19 8.06
C SER A 119 17.06 -2.20 7.42
N VAL A 120 17.31 -1.35 6.41
CA VAL A 120 18.62 -1.20 5.77
C VAL A 120 19.66 -0.62 6.74
N CYS A 121 19.30 0.44 7.49
CA CYS A 121 20.18 1.04 8.48
C CYS A 121 20.63 0.03 9.55
N ASN A 122 19.67 -0.75 10.07
CA ASN A 122 19.96 -1.76 11.09
C ASN A 122 20.85 -2.89 10.54
N SER A 123 20.55 -3.40 9.35
CA SER A 123 21.25 -4.55 8.77
C SER A 123 22.64 -4.21 8.22
N GLN A 124 22.82 -3.04 7.61
CA GLN A 124 24.04 -2.68 6.87
C GLN A 124 24.93 -1.65 7.58
N PHE A 125 24.35 -0.89 8.51
CA PHE A 125 25.06 0.20 9.20
C PHE A 125 25.04 0.03 10.73
N GLY A 126 24.52 -1.09 11.24
CA GLY A 126 24.46 -1.35 12.69
C GLY A 126 23.60 -0.33 13.44
N GLY A 127 22.62 0.28 12.77
CA GLY A 127 21.77 1.33 13.32
C GLY A 127 22.43 2.73 13.34
N ASP A 128 23.60 2.91 12.72
CA ASP A 128 24.25 4.22 12.62
C ASP A 128 23.58 5.09 11.54
N TRP A 129 22.88 6.13 11.98
CA TRP A 129 22.27 7.15 11.11
C TRP A 129 23.16 8.37 10.85
N GLY A 130 24.38 8.40 11.38
CA GLY A 130 25.28 9.55 11.30
C GLY A 130 26.03 9.68 9.97
N ASP A 131 26.98 10.61 9.94
CA ASP A 131 27.79 10.97 8.75
C ASP A 131 28.66 9.83 8.23
N LYS A 132 28.87 8.78 9.02
CA LYS A 132 29.60 7.56 8.65
C LYS A 132 28.66 6.37 8.42
N GLY A 133 27.37 6.54 8.67
CA GLY A 133 26.34 5.51 8.60
C GLY A 133 25.41 5.71 7.40
N PHE A 134 24.13 5.43 7.60
CA PHE A 134 23.10 5.47 6.56
C PHE A 134 22.97 6.86 5.89
N SER A 135 23.07 7.94 6.67
CA SER A 135 22.90 9.31 6.16
C SER A 135 24.14 9.90 5.47
N SER A 136 25.26 9.15 5.42
CA SER A 136 26.42 9.53 4.62
C SER A 136 26.00 9.74 3.17
N PHE A 137 26.58 10.75 2.51
CA PHE A 137 26.23 11.12 1.13
C PHE A 137 26.16 9.90 0.21
N MET A 138 24.99 9.70 -0.40
CA MET A 138 24.62 8.58 -1.29
C MET A 138 24.65 7.17 -0.68
N ARG A 139 25.22 6.97 0.51
CA ARG A 139 25.52 5.63 1.03
C ARG A 139 24.27 4.83 1.41
N GLY A 140 23.34 5.41 2.15
CA GLY A 140 22.06 4.75 2.47
C GLY A 140 21.20 4.54 1.23
N TYR A 141 21.19 5.52 0.32
CA TYR A 141 20.44 5.46 -0.93
C TYR A 141 20.93 4.33 -1.86
N GLU A 142 22.23 4.24 -2.11
CA GLU A 142 22.82 3.19 -2.97
C GLU A 142 22.53 1.78 -2.47
N VAL A 143 22.49 1.57 -1.15
CA VAL A 143 22.25 0.26 -0.55
C VAL A 143 20.74 -0.07 -0.44
N SER A 144 19.88 0.95 -0.54
CA SER A 144 18.41 0.79 -0.47
C SER A 144 17.76 0.56 -1.84
N ILE A 145 18.53 0.59 -2.93
CA ILE A 145 18.05 0.37 -4.30
C ILE A 145 18.56 -1.00 -4.77
N PRO A 146 17.70 -1.86 -5.35
CA PRO A 146 18.09 -3.16 -5.87
C PRO A 146 19.04 -3.09 -7.07
#